data_AF-A0ABD3G4M7-F1
#
_entry.id   AF-A0ABD3G4M7-F1
#
_cell.length_a   1.000
_cell.length_b   1.000
_cell.length_c   1.000
_cell.angle_alpha   90.00
_cell.angle_beta   90.00
_cell.angle_gamma   90.00
#
_symmetry.space_group_name_H-M   'P 1'
#
loop_
_entity.id
_entity.type
_entity.pdbx_description
1 polymer ?
#
loop_
_entity_poly.entity_id
_entity_poly.type
_entity_poly.pdbx_seq_one_letter_code
_entity_poly.pdbx_strand_id
1 'polypeptide(L)'
;MATISQSPLGKDGSMGAWEGNEDGNLEECKLLSGNFAALLQVLLGLIAISVLVVKRLREVPRRPLMVWAFDASKQMVGATFAHVANLLIAILLYSYQQRLEQSDDKPVDQCALYFVNFTLDTTLGVFLNYVLLSAVVLLALRFDWTSLKVPGDYGTPVRIKTWALQVISWILVIFTCKFIIASLIVAFQKPLGAFAVLLFKPLDKHPEVELALVMIACPCLMNALQFWIQDNFLKKDVRDESFIVAQTAQSPTGSLNGDGKLPSLGTPTDDECSEPGEGDPKLTVILNSDVHTQEPKRKKQLELDLSSV
;
A
#
# COMPACT_ATOMS: atom_id res chain seq x y z
N MET A 1 78.16 7.26 -22.70
CA MET A 1 78.60 8.65 -22.92
C MET A 1 77.46 9.37 -23.64
N ALA A 2 77.07 10.56 -23.17
CA ALA A 2 76.02 11.47 -23.69
C ALA A 2 74.55 11.29 -23.20
N THR A 3 74.29 11.82 -21.99
CA THR A 3 73.46 13.01 -21.68
C THR A 3 71.98 13.14 -22.13
N ILE A 4 71.07 13.02 -21.15
CA ILE A 4 70.04 13.98 -20.64
C ILE A 4 69.33 14.91 -21.65
N SER A 5 67.97 14.95 -21.66
CA SER A 5 67.17 16.09 -21.13
C SER A 5 65.65 16.02 -21.41
N GLN A 6 64.88 16.20 -20.33
CA GLN A 6 63.61 16.94 -20.19
C GLN A 6 62.30 16.51 -20.88
N SER A 7 61.35 16.14 -20.02
CA SER A 7 59.91 16.36 -20.16
C SER A 7 59.52 17.85 -20.14
N PRO A 8 58.38 18.20 -20.75
CA PRO A 8 57.41 19.04 -20.04
C PRO A 8 55.96 18.53 -20.13
N LEU A 9 55.19 18.85 -19.10
CA LEU A 9 53.73 18.73 -19.03
C LEU A 9 53.04 19.45 -20.20
N GLY A 10 52.02 18.78 -20.76
CA GLY A 10 50.99 19.40 -21.60
C GLY A 10 49.67 18.66 -21.40
N LYS A 11 48.72 19.35 -20.77
CA LYS A 11 47.30 18.96 -20.68
C LYS A 11 46.71 18.89 -22.09
N ASP A 12 46.03 17.80 -22.40
CA ASP A 12 44.74 17.85 -23.08
C ASP A 12 43.99 16.52 -22.86
N GLY A 13 42.80 16.64 -22.27
CA GLY A 13 41.90 15.52 -22.05
C GLY A 13 41.27 15.10 -23.37
N SER A 14 41.88 14.11 -24.02
CA SER A 14 41.26 13.42 -25.14
C SER A 14 40.32 12.34 -24.62
N MET A 15 39.02 12.53 -24.84
CA MET A 15 38.00 11.48 -24.76
C MET A 15 38.45 10.33 -25.65
N GLY A 16 38.88 9.22 -25.02
CA GLY A 16 39.17 7.97 -25.71
C GLY A 16 37.93 7.51 -26.45
N ALA A 17 37.99 7.61 -27.78
CA ALA A 17 37.10 6.92 -28.69
C ALA A 17 37.27 5.41 -28.46
N TRP A 18 36.19 4.76 -28.03
CA TRP A 18 36.09 3.32 -28.04
C TRP A 18 35.67 2.91 -29.45
N GLU A 19 36.66 2.67 -30.32
CA GLU A 19 36.47 1.82 -31.49
C GLU A 19 36.43 0.37 -31.00
N GLY A 20 35.20 -0.11 -30.75
CA GLY A 20 34.90 -1.52 -30.59
C GLY A 20 34.54 -2.09 -31.96
N ASN A 21 35.45 -2.90 -32.50
CA ASN A 21 35.26 -3.69 -33.71
C ASN A 21 34.17 -4.75 -33.48
N GLU A 22 33.25 -4.88 -34.44
CA GLU A 22 32.12 -5.82 -34.44
C GLU A 22 32.57 -7.30 -34.38
N ASP A 23 31.67 -8.15 -33.85
CA ASP A 23 31.51 -9.60 -34.09
C ASP A 23 31.45 -10.44 -32.81
N GLY A 24 30.25 -10.46 -32.24
CA GLY A 24 29.85 -11.36 -31.17
C GLY A 24 28.42 -11.01 -30.79
N ASN A 25 27.49 -11.89 -31.15
CA ASN A 25 26.05 -11.77 -30.95
C ASN A 25 25.67 -11.56 -29.47
N LEU A 26 25.89 -10.36 -28.94
CA LEU A 26 25.10 -9.80 -27.86
C LEU A 26 23.84 -9.30 -28.53
N GLU A 27 22.82 -10.18 -28.55
CA GLU A 27 21.46 -9.71 -28.41
C GLU A 27 21.43 -8.84 -27.15
N GLU A 28 21.74 -7.55 -27.31
CA GLU A 28 21.37 -6.53 -26.36
C GLU A 28 19.95 -6.83 -25.92
N CYS A 29 19.72 -6.79 -24.60
CA CYS A 29 18.47 -7.04 -23.93
C CYS A 29 17.37 -6.08 -24.42
N LYS A 30 16.90 -6.29 -25.66
CA LYS A 30 15.97 -5.47 -26.43
C LYS A 30 14.51 -5.73 -26.03
N LEU A 31 14.32 -6.69 -25.13
CA LEU A 31 13.02 -7.09 -24.58
C LEU A 31 12.49 -6.14 -23.50
N LEU A 32 13.32 -5.25 -22.94
CA LEU A 32 12.93 -4.36 -21.81
C LEU A 32 12.97 -2.86 -22.13
N SER A 33 13.42 -2.43 -23.31
CA SER A 33 13.40 -1.02 -23.71
C SER A 33 12.61 -0.82 -25.01
N GLY A 34 11.48 -0.11 -24.94
CA GLY A 34 10.72 0.31 -26.13
C GLY A 34 9.21 0.14 -26.00
N ASN A 35 8.51 0.27 -27.12
CA ASN A 35 7.04 0.26 -27.21
C ASN A 35 6.38 -0.96 -26.58
N PHE A 36 7.06 -2.11 -26.53
CA PHE A 36 6.55 -3.33 -25.91
C PHE A 36 6.40 -3.21 -24.39
N ALA A 37 7.41 -2.69 -23.68
CA ALA A 37 7.32 -2.46 -22.24
C ALA A 37 6.23 -1.42 -21.92
N ALA A 38 6.11 -0.37 -22.74
CA ALA A 38 5.03 0.61 -22.62
C ALA A 38 3.64 -0.04 -22.81
N LEU A 39 3.50 -0.92 -23.80
CA LEU A 39 2.26 -1.67 -24.04
C LEU A 39 1.91 -2.57 -22.85
N LEU A 40 2.87 -3.31 -22.30
CA LEU A 40 2.65 -4.14 -21.10
C LEU A 40 2.24 -3.30 -19.90
N GLN A 41 2.85 -2.13 -19.70
CA GLN A 41 2.50 -1.24 -18.62
C GLN A 41 1.09 -0.67 -18.76
N VAL A 42 0.68 -0.27 -19.97
CA VAL A 42 -0.70 0.15 -20.27
C VAL A 42 -1.67 -1.00 -20.02
N LEU A 43 -1.35 -2.21 -20.48
CA LEU A 43 -2.18 -3.40 -20.28
C LEU A 43 -2.39 -3.71 -18.79
N LEU A 44 -1.31 -3.69 -17.99
CA LEU A 44 -1.40 -3.87 -16.55
C LEU A 44 -2.23 -2.77 -15.87
N GLY A 45 -2.10 -1.52 -16.34
CA GLY A 45 -2.93 -0.40 -15.88
C GLY A 45 -4.42 -0.60 -16.19
N LEU A 46 -4.76 -1.09 -17.38
CA LEU A 46 -6.14 -1.40 -17.76
C LEU A 46 -6.70 -2.56 -16.93
N ILE A 47 -5.90 -3.60 -16.67
CA ILE A 47 -6.28 -4.71 -15.80
C ILE A 47 -6.55 -4.20 -14.38
N ALA A 48 -5.66 -3.37 -13.83
CA ALA A 48 -5.83 -2.77 -12.50
C ALA A 48 -7.15 -1.99 -12.37
N ILE A 49 -7.45 -1.11 -13.32
CA ILE A 49 -8.71 -0.35 -13.33
C ILE A 49 -9.91 -1.30 -13.47
N SER A 50 -9.82 -2.28 -14.35
CA SER A 50 -10.88 -3.28 -14.57
C SER A 50 -11.20 -4.06 -13.29
N VAL A 51 -10.18 -4.47 -12.54
CA VAL A 51 -10.33 -5.15 -11.24
C VAL A 51 -11.08 -4.28 -10.25
N LEU A 52 -10.74 -2.99 -10.13
CA LEU A 52 -11.42 -2.05 -9.24
C LEU A 52 -12.87 -1.79 -9.64
N VAL A 53 -13.15 -1.67 -10.94
CA VAL A 53 -14.52 -1.50 -11.47
C VAL A 53 -15.36 -2.73 -11.19
N VAL A 54 -14.85 -3.92 -11.51
CA VAL A 54 -15.52 -5.19 -11.25
C VAL A 54 -15.80 -5.36 -9.75
N LYS A 55 -14.83 -5.02 -8.90
CA LYS A 55 -15.00 -5.04 -7.44
C LYS A 55 -16.14 -4.12 -7.00
N ARG A 56 -16.17 -2.87 -7.48
CA ARG A 56 -17.25 -1.93 -7.20
C ARG A 56 -18.62 -2.46 -7.64
N LEU A 57 -18.71 -3.10 -8.80
CA LEU A 57 -19.99 -3.65 -9.31
C LEU A 57 -20.53 -4.78 -8.42
N ARG A 58 -19.63 -5.55 -7.77
CA ARG A 58 -19.95 -6.64 -6.86
C ARG A 58 -20.13 -6.21 -5.40
N GLU A 59 -19.84 -4.97 -5.05
CA GLU A 59 -20.06 -4.47 -3.69
C GLU A 59 -21.53 -4.24 -3.39
N VAL A 60 -21.95 -4.65 -2.20
CA VAL A 60 -23.30 -4.47 -1.66
C VAL A 60 -23.18 -3.97 -0.21
N PRO A 61 -23.68 -2.76 0.13
CA PRO A 61 -24.22 -1.73 -0.76
C PRO A 61 -23.12 -1.08 -1.63
N ARG A 62 -23.50 -0.58 -2.82
CA ARG A 62 -22.54 0.04 -3.74
C ARG A 62 -22.09 1.40 -3.24
N ARG A 63 -20.77 1.61 -3.12
CA ARG A 63 -20.20 2.90 -2.70
C ARG A 63 -20.47 4.04 -3.71
N PRO A 64 -20.70 5.28 -3.23
CA PRO A 64 -20.89 6.45 -4.10
C PRO A 64 -19.73 6.61 -5.08
N LEU A 65 -20.03 7.00 -6.33
CA LEU A 65 -19.02 7.10 -7.39
C LEU A 65 -17.89 8.07 -7.05
N MET A 66 -18.19 9.17 -6.37
CA MET A 66 -17.18 10.14 -5.97
C MET A 66 -16.18 9.54 -4.97
N VAL A 67 -16.66 8.92 -3.89
CA VAL A 67 -15.79 8.26 -2.89
C VAL A 67 -14.93 7.19 -3.55
N TRP A 68 -15.53 6.38 -4.42
CA TRP A 68 -14.79 5.40 -5.21
C TRP A 68 -13.68 6.02 -6.06
N ALA A 69 -13.98 7.11 -6.77
CA ALA A 69 -13.00 7.78 -7.62
C ALA A 69 -11.82 8.32 -6.80
N PHE A 70 -12.08 8.83 -5.59
CA PHE A 70 -11.02 9.24 -4.66
C PHE A 70 -10.20 8.05 -4.14
N ASP A 71 -10.82 6.92 -3.81
CA ASP A 71 -10.10 5.70 -3.42
C ASP A 71 -9.25 5.11 -4.57
N ALA A 72 -9.83 5.08 -5.77
CA ALA A 72 -9.14 4.62 -6.98
C ALA A 72 -7.97 5.57 -7.33
N SER A 73 -8.15 6.88 -7.20
CA SER A 73 -7.07 7.84 -7.44
C SER A 73 -5.94 7.73 -6.42
N LYS A 74 -6.24 7.48 -5.13
CA LYS A 74 -5.21 7.17 -4.11
C LYS A 74 -4.36 5.97 -4.54
N GLN A 75 -5.01 4.89 -4.98
CA GLN A 75 -4.31 3.68 -5.44
C GLN A 75 -3.48 3.94 -6.70
N MET A 76 -4.01 4.69 -7.67
CA MET A 76 -3.28 5.05 -8.88
C MET A 76 -2.03 5.88 -8.57
N VAL A 77 -2.16 6.90 -7.72
CA VAL A 77 -1.02 7.72 -7.27
C VAL A 77 0.02 6.86 -6.54
N GLY A 78 -0.44 5.98 -5.65
CA GLY A 78 0.43 5.02 -4.96
C GLY A 78 1.14 4.05 -5.88
N ALA A 79 0.45 3.50 -6.89
CA ALA A 79 1.02 2.58 -7.87
C ALA A 79 2.08 3.28 -8.74
N THR A 80 1.81 4.50 -9.21
CA THR A 80 2.78 5.30 -9.95
C THR A 80 4.02 5.59 -9.10
N PHE A 81 3.84 5.98 -7.84
CA PHE A 81 4.96 6.20 -6.93
C PHE A 81 5.77 4.92 -6.68
N ALA A 82 5.08 3.79 -6.43
CA ALA A 82 5.72 2.49 -6.23
C ALA A 82 6.51 2.05 -7.47
N HIS A 83 5.99 2.31 -8.67
CA HIS A 83 6.68 2.02 -9.93
C HIS A 83 7.97 2.84 -10.06
N VAL A 84 7.91 4.15 -9.83
CA VAL A 84 9.09 5.03 -9.85
C VAL A 84 10.11 4.59 -8.78
N ALA A 85 9.66 4.28 -7.56
CA ALA A 85 10.52 3.80 -6.50
C ALA A 85 11.20 2.47 -6.87
N ASN A 86 10.47 1.53 -7.46
CA ASN A 86 11.02 0.25 -7.93
C ASN A 86 12.09 0.46 -9.01
N LEU A 87 11.88 1.39 -9.95
CA LEU A 87 12.88 1.73 -10.97
C LEU A 87 14.16 2.28 -10.33
N LEU A 88 14.03 3.21 -9.37
CA LEU A 88 15.19 3.77 -8.66
C LEU A 88 15.94 2.70 -7.85
N ILE A 89 15.21 1.82 -7.16
CA ILE A 89 15.80 0.71 -6.38
C ILE A 89 16.51 -0.26 -7.32
N ALA A 90 15.93 -0.58 -8.48
CA ALA A 90 16.56 -1.47 -9.46
C ALA A 90 17.89 -0.89 -9.98
N ILE A 91 17.92 0.41 -10.30
CA ILE A 91 19.16 1.11 -10.72
C ILE A 91 20.21 1.05 -9.61
N LEU A 92 19.81 1.31 -8.36
CA LEU A 92 20.70 1.26 -7.22
C LEU A 92 21.24 -0.16 -6.98
N LEU A 93 20.36 -1.17 -6.99
CA LEU A 93 20.70 -2.56 -6.76
C LEU A 93 21.64 -3.09 -7.85
N TYR A 94 21.39 -2.77 -9.12
CA TYR A 94 22.26 -3.11 -10.23
C TYR A 94 23.67 -2.55 -10.03
N SER A 95 23.77 -1.26 -9.66
CA SER A 95 25.06 -0.62 -9.40
C SER A 95 25.83 -1.24 -8.23
N TYR A 96 25.11 -1.80 -7.24
CA TYR A 96 25.68 -2.48 -6.10
C TYR A 96 26.12 -3.91 -6.45
N GLN A 97 25.31 -4.66 -7.20
CA GLN A 97 25.60 -6.03 -7.62
C GLN A 97 26.82 -6.08 -8.55
N GLN A 98 26.94 -5.13 -9.48
CA GLN A 98 28.10 -5.03 -10.37
C GLN A 98 29.43 -4.90 -9.62
N ARG A 99 29.43 -4.34 -8.40
CA ARG A 99 30.64 -4.25 -7.56
C ARG A 99 30.97 -5.56 -6.85
N LEU A 100 29.98 -6.43 -6.61
CA LEU A 100 30.16 -7.70 -5.90
C LEU A 100 30.57 -8.83 -6.85
N GLU A 101 30.10 -8.81 -8.10
CA GLU A 101 30.38 -9.84 -9.13
C GLU A 101 31.83 -9.81 -9.66
N GLN A 102 32.70 -8.92 -9.15
CA GLN A 102 34.13 -8.95 -9.45
C GLN A 102 34.87 -10.17 -8.84
N SER A 103 34.12 -11.10 -8.22
CA SER A 103 34.60 -12.28 -7.50
C SER A 103 33.94 -13.58 -8.02
N ASP A 104 34.37 -14.05 -9.19
CA ASP A 104 34.35 -15.45 -9.67
C ASP A 104 33.11 -16.35 -9.40
N ASP A 105 31.89 -15.82 -9.42
CA ASP A 105 30.67 -16.62 -9.30
C ASP A 105 29.87 -16.65 -10.62
N LYS A 106 29.16 -17.76 -10.84
CA LYS A 106 28.37 -18.04 -12.06
C LYS A 106 27.36 -16.92 -12.34
N PRO A 107 27.05 -16.61 -13.62
CA PRO A 107 25.99 -15.67 -13.95
C PRO A 107 24.67 -16.18 -13.36
N VAL A 108 24.09 -15.44 -12.42
CA VAL A 108 22.78 -15.76 -11.85
C VAL A 108 21.71 -15.37 -12.88
N ASP A 109 20.73 -16.24 -13.10
CA ASP A 109 19.64 -15.95 -14.03
C ASP A 109 18.87 -14.69 -13.59
N GLN A 110 18.82 -13.72 -14.51
CA GLN A 110 18.19 -12.43 -14.32
C GLN A 110 16.67 -12.54 -14.25
N CYS A 111 16.05 -13.46 -14.99
CA CYS A 111 14.60 -13.67 -14.97
C CYS A 111 14.16 -14.23 -13.63
N ALA A 112 14.85 -15.27 -13.13
CA ALA A 112 14.60 -15.85 -11.82
C ALA A 112 14.78 -14.84 -10.68
N LEU A 113 15.88 -14.09 -10.66
CA LEU A 113 16.13 -13.06 -9.64
C LEU A 113 15.08 -11.94 -9.69
N TYR A 114 14.74 -11.46 -10.89
CA TYR A 114 13.69 -10.48 -11.09
C TYR A 114 12.36 -10.99 -10.54
N PHE A 115 11.98 -12.23 -10.88
CA PHE A 115 10.74 -12.84 -10.41
C PHE A 115 10.66 -12.91 -8.88
N VAL A 116 11.75 -13.34 -8.22
CA VAL A 116 11.79 -13.42 -6.75
C VAL A 116 11.65 -12.04 -6.13
N ASN A 117 12.36 -11.03 -6.65
CA ASN A 117 12.28 -9.66 -6.15
C ASN A 117 10.87 -9.06 -6.36
N PHE A 118 10.29 -9.24 -7.55
CA PHE A 118 8.92 -8.82 -7.86
C PHE A 118 7.89 -9.55 -6.97
N THR A 119 8.09 -10.84 -6.74
CA THR A 119 7.22 -11.64 -5.88
C THR A 119 7.27 -11.17 -4.44
N LEU A 120 8.47 -10.91 -3.89
CA LEU A 120 8.63 -10.35 -2.56
C LEU A 120 7.96 -8.96 -2.45
N ASP A 121 8.15 -8.10 -3.45
CA ASP A 121 7.56 -6.75 -3.46
C ASP A 121 6.03 -6.78 -3.45
N THR A 122 5.42 -7.64 -4.27
CA THR A 122 3.95 -7.71 -4.40
C THR A 122 3.29 -8.53 -3.29
N THR A 123 3.97 -9.52 -2.71
CA THR A 123 3.41 -10.34 -1.61
C THR A 123 3.72 -9.73 -0.25
N LEU A 124 4.99 -9.72 0.15
CA LEU A 124 5.42 -9.16 1.42
C LEU A 124 5.18 -7.65 1.47
N GLY A 125 5.32 -6.94 0.35
CA GLY A 125 5.03 -5.51 0.32
C GLY A 125 3.55 -5.19 0.55
N VAL A 126 2.60 -5.99 0.03
CA VAL A 126 1.17 -5.80 0.36
C VAL A 126 0.91 -6.04 1.84
N PHE A 127 1.51 -7.09 2.41
CA PHE A 127 1.40 -7.37 3.84
C PHE A 127 1.98 -6.24 4.70
N LEU A 128 3.19 -5.76 4.39
CA LEU A 128 3.83 -4.67 5.10
C LEU A 128 3.06 -3.36 4.96
N ASN A 129 2.53 -3.05 3.77
CA ASN A 129 1.66 -1.89 3.56
C ASN A 129 0.42 -1.94 4.46
N TYR A 130 -0.20 -3.11 4.62
CA TYR A 130 -1.34 -3.28 5.54
C TYR A 130 -0.93 -3.02 7.00
N VAL A 131 0.18 -3.59 7.45
CA VAL A 131 0.68 -3.41 8.82
C VAL A 131 1.07 -1.95 9.09
N LEU A 132 1.79 -1.32 8.16
CA LEU A 132 2.22 0.08 8.28
C LEU A 132 1.04 1.03 8.24
N LEU A 133 0.05 0.80 7.37
CA LEU A 133 -1.19 1.59 7.37
C LEU A 133 -1.94 1.43 8.69
N SER A 134 -2.03 0.21 9.22
CA SER A 134 -2.66 -0.06 10.52
C SER A 134 -1.94 0.68 11.65
N ALA A 135 -0.60 0.74 11.61
CA ALA A 135 0.20 1.54 12.54
C ALA A 135 -0.08 3.04 12.42
N VAL A 136 -0.20 3.57 11.19
CA VAL A 136 -0.59 4.97 10.96
C VAL A 136 -1.97 5.27 11.53
N VAL A 137 -2.95 4.39 11.33
CA VAL A 137 -4.30 4.54 11.90
C VAL A 137 -4.23 4.55 13.44
N LEU A 138 -3.47 3.65 14.04
CA LEU A 138 -3.28 3.61 15.49
C LEU A 138 -2.63 4.89 16.02
N LEU A 139 -1.63 5.43 15.32
CA LEU A 139 -1.00 6.71 15.66
C LEU A 139 -1.98 7.87 15.50
N ALA A 140 -2.78 7.88 14.44
CA ALA A 140 -3.81 8.89 14.21
C ALA A 140 -4.90 8.87 15.30
N LEU A 141 -5.23 7.70 15.84
CA LEU A 141 -6.12 7.57 16.98
C LEU A 141 -5.48 8.13 18.26
N ARG A 142 -4.19 7.86 18.48
CA ARG A 142 -3.46 8.31 19.68
C ARG A 142 -3.20 9.83 19.70
N PHE A 143 -2.91 10.42 18.54
CA PHE A 143 -2.60 11.85 18.39
C PHE A 143 -3.80 12.68 17.88
N ASP A 144 -4.99 12.09 17.84
CA ASP A 144 -6.25 12.75 17.46
C ASP A 144 -6.28 13.34 16.03
N TRP A 145 -5.60 12.71 15.07
CA TRP A 145 -5.58 13.15 13.67
C TRP A 145 -6.85 12.75 12.93
N THR A 146 -7.90 13.56 13.06
CA THR A 146 -9.25 13.33 12.48
C THR A 146 -9.26 12.92 11.00
N SER A 147 -8.33 13.42 10.18
CA SER A 147 -8.27 13.12 8.74
C SER A 147 -7.70 11.73 8.38
N LEU A 148 -7.04 11.05 9.33
CA LEU A 148 -6.33 9.78 9.11
C LEU A 148 -6.88 8.60 9.92
N LYS A 149 -7.77 8.85 10.89
CA LYS A 149 -8.37 7.81 11.74
C LYS A 149 -9.16 6.77 10.94
N VAL A 150 -9.82 7.19 9.85
CA VAL A 150 -10.68 6.32 9.04
C VAL A 150 -10.23 6.39 7.59
N PRO A 151 -9.48 5.39 7.10
CA PRO A 151 -9.11 5.30 5.69
C PRO A 151 -10.36 5.31 4.79
N GLY A 152 -10.34 6.14 3.74
CA GLY A 152 -11.46 6.23 2.80
C GLY A 152 -12.62 7.11 3.28
N ASP A 153 -12.52 7.73 4.47
CA ASP A 153 -13.42 8.80 4.87
C ASP A 153 -12.89 10.16 4.44
N TYR A 154 -13.68 10.86 3.62
CA TYR A 154 -13.34 12.20 3.12
C TYR A 154 -14.29 13.28 3.64
N GLY A 155 -15.25 12.92 4.48
CA GLY A 155 -16.33 13.78 4.95
C GLY A 155 -17.50 13.97 3.98
N THR A 156 -18.56 14.60 4.50
CA THR A 156 -19.77 14.99 3.78
C THR A 156 -19.96 16.52 3.87
N PRO A 157 -19.78 17.30 2.78
CA PRO A 157 -19.32 16.92 1.44
C PRO A 157 -17.83 16.51 1.41
N VAL A 158 -17.40 15.86 0.31
CA VAL A 158 -16.03 15.35 0.13
C VAL A 158 -15.00 16.48 0.19
N ARG A 159 -14.08 16.42 1.15
CA ARG A 159 -13.03 17.42 1.35
C ARG A 159 -11.72 16.97 0.70
N ILE A 160 -11.30 17.70 -0.34
CA ILE A 160 -10.04 17.43 -1.07
C ILE A 160 -8.81 17.48 -0.15
N LYS A 161 -8.81 18.38 0.85
CA LYS A 161 -7.72 18.47 1.85
C LYS A 161 -7.52 17.16 2.62
N THR A 162 -8.61 16.53 3.06
CA THR A 162 -8.57 15.24 3.78
C THR A 162 -8.05 14.13 2.86
N TRP A 163 -8.51 14.10 1.60
CA TRP A 163 -7.98 13.16 0.61
C TRP A 163 -6.48 13.36 0.38
N ALA A 164 -6.01 14.59 0.21
CA ALA A 164 -4.59 14.87 -0.02
C ALA A 164 -3.72 14.42 1.16
N LEU A 165 -4.16 14.64 2.41
CA LEU A 165 -3.47 14.14 3.59
C LEU A 165 -3.40 12.60 3.63
N GLN A 166 -4.50 11.92 3.27
CA GLN A 166 -4.50 10.45 3.16
C GLN A 166 -3.58 9.95 2.03
N VAL A 167 -3.52 10.65 0.89
CA VAL A 167 -2.57 10.34 -0.20
C VAL A 167 -1.14 10.48 0.29
N ILE A 168 -0.80 11.61 0.93
CA ILE A 168 0.57 11.85 1.43
C ILE A 168 0.97 10.77 2.43
N SER A 169 0.09 10.43 3.37
CA SER A 169 0.32 9.34 4.32
C SER A 169 0.48 7.99 3.63
N TRP A 170 -0.34 7.70 2.62
CA TRP A 170 -0.23 6.47 1.84
C TRP A 170 1.10 6.37 1.09
N ILE A 171 1.57 7.49 0.51
CA ILE A 171 2.89 7.56 -0.14
C ILE A 171 4.02 7.31 0.86
N LEU A 172 3.94 7.87 2.08
CA LEU A 172 4.91 7.59 3.13
C LEU A 172 4.92 6.11 3.53
N VAL A 173 3.75 5.49 3.67
CA VAL A 173 3.62 4.04 3.93
C VAL A 173 4.29 3.22 2.83
N ILE A 174 3.99 3.51 1.56
CA ILE A 174 4.62 2.82 0.42
C ILE A 174 6.13 3.04 0.44
N PHE A 175 6.60 4.27 0.65
CA PHE A 175 8.03 4.57 0.69
C PHE A 175 8.76 3.78 1.78
N THR A 176 8.22 3.75 3.00
CA THR A 176 8.76 2.95 4.10
C THR A 176 8.74 1.45 3.77
N CYS A 177 7.65 0.95 3.21
CA CYS A 177 7.56 -0.44 2.76
C CYS A 177 8.65 -0.78 1.73
N LYS A 178 8.83 0.07 0.72
CA LYS A 178 9.85 -0.11 -0.33
C LYS A 178 11.25 -0.12 0.25
N PHE A 179 11.53 0.78 1.19
CA PHE A 179 12.83 0.82 1.87
C PHE A 179 13.11 -0.46 2.67
N ILE A 180 12.11 -0.99 3.39
CA ILE A 180 12.23 -2.25 4.13
C ILE A 180 12.48 -3.43 3.18
N ILE A 181 11.69 -3.53 2.10
CA ILE A 181 11.84 -4.60 1.09
C ILE A 181 13.21 -4.51 0.40
N ALA A 182 13.64 -3.31 -0.01
CA ALA A 182 14.95 -3.13 -0.62
C ALA A 182 16.09 -3.54 0.32
N SER A 183 16.00 -3.16 1.60
CA SER A 183 16.96 -3.56 2.63
C SER A 183 16.99 -5.08 2.82
N LEU A 184 15.82 -5.74 2.79
CA LEU A 184 15.71 -7.19 2.86
C LEU A 184 16.36 -7.87 1.66
N ILE A 185 16.11 -7.38 0.44
CA ILE A 185 16.72 -7.92 -0.79
C ILE A 185 18.23 -7.83 -0.72
N VAL A 186 18.79 -6.69 -0.30
CA VAL A 186 20.24 -6.51 -0.17
C VAL A 186 20.82 -7.44 0.92
N ALA A 187 20.14 -7.58 2.06
CA ALA A 187 20.61 -8.44 3.14
C ALA A 187 20.58 -9.95 2.77
N PHE A 188 19.57 -10.37 2.01
CA PHE A 188 19.32 -11.78 1.66
C PHE A 188 19.59 -12.12 0.19
N GLN A 189 20.37 -11.31 -0.52
CA GLN A 189 20.67 -11.49 -1.94
C GLN A 189 21.18 -12.91 -2.30
N LYS A 190 22.09 -13.48 -1.50
CA LYS A 190 22.66 -14.81 -1.73
C LYS A 190 21.62 -15.94 -1.60
N PRO A 191 20.90 -16.07 -0.46
CA PRO A 191 19.87 -17.11 -0.34
C PRO A 191 18.70 -16.90 -1.32
N LEU A 192 18.35 -15.66 -1.64
CA LEU A 192 17.30 -15.37 -2.64
C LEU A 192 17.74 -15.82 -4.04
N GLY A 193 18.99 -15.61 -4.42
CA GLY A 193 19.54 -16.12 -5.69
C GLY A 193 19.57 -17.64 -5.75
N ALA A 194 19.99 -18.31 -4.68
CA ALA A 194 19.96 -19.77 -4.62
C ALA A 194 18.53 -20.32 -4.73
N PHE A 195 17.57 -19.66 -4.07
CA PHE A 195 16.15 -20.00 -4.18
C PHE A 195 15.60 -19.77 -5.59
N ALA A 196 15.99 -18.68 -6.24
CA ALA A 196 15.60 -18.35 -7.61
C ALA A 196 16.03 -19.45 -8.59
N VAL A 197 17.30 -19.86 -8.55
CA VAL A 197 17.83 -20.96 -9.38
C VAL A 197 17.09 -22.27 -9.11
N LEU A 198 16.80 -22.59 -7.85
CA LEU A 198 16.03 -23.79 -7.51
C LEU A 198 14.62 -23.76 -8.09
N LEU A 199 13.95 -22.60 -8.04
CA LEU A 199 12.58 -22.42 -8.48
C LEU A 199 12.44 -22.53 -10.00
N PHE A 200 13.41 -22.02 -10.75
CA PHE A 200 13.39 -22.02 -12.22
C PHE A 200 14.10 -23.19 -12.89
N LYS A 201 14.86 -24.00 -12.15
CA LYS A 201 15.49 -25.23 -12.65
C LYS A 201 14.59 -26.14 -13.53
N PRO A 202 13.29 -26.31 -13.25
CA PRO A 202 12.41 -27.11 -14.12
C PRO A 202 12.10 -26.44 -15.47
N LEU A 203 12.21 -25.12 -15.54
CA LEU A 203 11.94 -24.29 -16.72
C LEU A 203 13.17 -24.05 -17.60
N ASP A 204 14.38 -24.41 -17.17
CA ASP A 204 15.64 -24.30 -17.93
C ASP A 204 15.55 -24.87 -19.37
N LYS A 205 14.65 -25.84 -19.60
CA LYS A 205 14.44 -26.47 -20.91
C LYS A 205 13.60 -25.63 -21.89
N HIS A 206 12.91 -24.60 -21.40
CA HIS A 206 11.92 -23.81 -22.15
C HIS A 206 12.02 -22.31 -21.82
N PRO A 207 13.08 -21.61 -22.27
CA PRO A 207 13.33 -20.20 -21.92
C PRO A 207 12.22 -19.24 -22.37
N GLU A 208 11.58 -19.51 -23.51
CA GLU A 208 10.45 -18.70 -24.00
C GLU A 208 9.24 -18.73 -23.06
N VAL A 209 8.98 -19.90 -22.47
CA VAL A 209 7.86 -20.09 -21.53
C VAL A 209 8.18 -19.39 -20.21
N GLU A 210 9.44 -19.47 -19.77
CA GLU A 210 9.92 -18.77 -18.58
C GLU A 210 9.74 -17.27 -18.70
N LEU A 211 10.22 -16.69 -19.80
CA LEU A 211 10.11 -15.25 -20.07
C LEU A 211 8.64 -14.80 -20.08
N ALA A 212 7.76 -15.52 -20.78
CA ALA A 212 6.33 -15.20 -20.84
C ALA A 212 5.66 -15.32 -19.46
N LEU A 213 6.04 -16.32 -18.66
CA LEU A 213 5.50 -16.53 -17.33
C LEU A 213 5.91 -15.40 -16.38
N VAL A 214 7.21 -15.07 -16.33
CA VAL A 214 7.80 -14.11 -15.40
C VAL A 214 7.41 -12.68 -15.73
N MET A 215 7.38 -12.31 -17.01
CA MET A 215 7.15 -10.91 -17.42
C MET A 215 5.68 -10.59 -17.68
N ILE A 216 4.84 -11.60 -17.98
CA ILE A 216 3.44 -11.36 -18.35
C ILE A 216 2.49 -12.04 -17.36
N ALA A 217 2.49 -13.36 -17.28
CA ALA A 217 1.46 -14.11 -16.56
C ALA A 217 1.44 -13.79 -15.06
N CYS A 218 2.59 -13.88 -14.40
CA CYS A 218 2.72 -13.62 -12.97
C CYS A 218 2.47 -12.15 -12.62
N PRO A 219 3.06 -11.15 -13.30
CA PRO A 219 2.76 -9.75 -13.04
C PRO A 219 1.29 -9.39 -13.24
N CYS A 220 0.62 -9.96 -14.25
CA CYS A 220 -0.82 -9.75 -14.44
C CYS A 220 -1.63 -10.21 -13.23
N LEU A 221 -1.41 -11.45 -12.78
CA LEU A 221 -2.14 -12.03 -11.66
C LEU A 221 -1.84 -11.31 -10.34
N MET A 222 -0.56 -11.08 -10.05
CA MET A 222 -0.10 -10.57 -8.76
C MET A 222 -0.45 -9.09 -8.60
N ASN A 223 -0.33 -8.28 -9.67
CA ASN A 223 -0.80 -6.89 -9.62
C ASN A 223 -2.33 -6.82 -9.48
N ALA A 224 -3.09 -7.67 -10.18
CA ALA A 224 -4.54 -7.72 -10.02
C ALA A 224 -4.95 -8.05 -8.58
N LEU A 225 -4.32 -9.06 -7.96
CA LEU A 225 -4.51 -9.41 -6.56
C LEU A 225 -4.09 -8.26 -5.62
N GLN A 226 -2.97 -7.61 -5.90
CA GLN A 226 -2.48 -6.47 -5.14
C GLN A 226 -3.50 -5.34 -5.11
N PHE A 227 -4.00 -4.88 -6.27
CA PHE A 227 -5.02 -3.83 -6.32
C PHE A 227 -6.32 -4.26 -5.62
N TRP A 228 -6.73 -5.53 -5.78
CA TRP A 228 -7.91 -6.05 -5.10
C TRP A 228 -7.76 -5.99 -3.58
N ILE A 229 -6.61 -6.43 -3.04
CA ILE A 229 -6.33 -6.47 -1.61
C ILE A 229 -6.15 -5.06 -1.05
N GLN A 230 -5.37 -4.20 -1.72
CA GLN A 230 -5.17 -2.80 -1.31
C GLN A 230 -6.50 -2.04 -1.21
N ASP A 231 -7.37 -2.19 -2.21
CA ASP A 231 -8.71 -1.59 -2.17
C ASP A 231 -9.54 -2.07 -0.97
N ASN A 232 -9.27 -3.25 -0.38
CA ASN A 232 -10.01 -3.70 0.81
C ASN A 232 -9.65 -2.93 2.08
N PHE A 233 -8.39 -2.53 2.25
CA PHE A 233 -7.95 -1.86 3.47
C PHE A 233 -7.80 -0.34 3.31
N LEU A 234 -7.78 0.19 2.09
CA LEU A 234 -7.83 1.65 1.84
C LEU A 234 -9.24 2.24 1.86
N LYS A 235 -10.28 1.40 1.75
CA LYS A 235 -11.68 1.83 1.79
C LYS A 235 -12.22 1.84 3.22
N LYS A 236 -13.19 2.70 3.48
CA LYS A 236 -13.97 2.70 4.73
C LYS A 236 -14.80 1.42 4.81
N ASP A 237 -14.76 0.68 5.93
CA ASP A 237 -15.69 -0.43 6.12
C ASP A 237 -17.10 0.14 6.39
N VAL A 238 -18.00 -0.09 5.43
CA VAL A 238 -19.39 0.38 5.48
C VAL A 238 -20.25 -0.53 6.37
N ARG A 239 -19.76 -1.72 6.75
CA ARG A 239 -20.52 -2.64 7.63
C ARG A 239 -20.68 -2.11 9.04
N ASP A 240 -19.67 -1.44 9.58
CA ASP A 240 -19.77 -0.86 10.92
C ASP A 240 -20.84 0.24 10.95
N GLU A 241 -20.92 1.09 9.92
CA GLU A 241 -21.94 2.13 9.87
C GLU A 241 -23.34 1.61 9.55
N SER A 242 -23.48 0.63 8.66
CA SER A 242 -24.79 0.03 8.37
C SER A 242 -25.35 -0.77 9.55
N PHE A 243 -24.50 -1.41 10.36
CA PHE A 243 -24.90 -2.02 11.63
C PHE A 243 -25.32 -0.96 12.66
N ILE A 244 -24.54 0.12 12.82
CA ILE A 244 -24.90 1.22 13.73
C ILE A 244 -26.20 1.91 13.28
N VAL A 245 -26.38 2.16 11.99
CA VAL A 245 -27.60 2.77 11.43
C VAL A 245 -28.79 1.83 11.57
N ALA A 246 -28.63 0.53 11.32
CA ALA A 246 -29.69 -0.45 11.55
C ALA A 246 -30.04 -0.55 13.05
N GLN A 247 -29.06 -0.50 13.95
CA GLN A 247 -29.27 -0.52 15.39
C GLN A 247 -29.91 0.77 15.90
N THR A 248 -29.55 1.93 15.33
CA THR A 248 -30.15 3.23 15.64
C THR A 248 -31.59 3.32 15.11
N ALA A 249 -31.85 2.75 13.93
CA ALA A 249 -33.19 2.66 13.35
C ALA A 249 -34.09 1.64 14.06
N GLN A 250 -33.52 0.66 14.77
CA GLN A 250 -34.24 -0.33 15.58
C GLN A 250 -34.36 0.06 17.06
N SER A 251 -33.76 1.18 17.50
CA SER A 251 -34.03 1.72 18.83
C SER A 251 -35.50 2.17 18.88
N PRO A 252 -36.32 1.67 19.82
CA PRO A 252 -37.71 2.07 19.90
C PRO A 252 -37.74 3.57 20.22
N THR A 253 -38.27 4.36 19.29
CA THR A 253 -38.82 5.67 19.59
C THR A 253 -39.71 5.52 20.82
N GLY A 254 -39.27 6.12 21.92
CA GLY A 254 -40.04 6.17 23.16
C GLY A 254 -41.45 6.65 22.87
N SER A 255 -42.41 5.84 23.29
CA SER A 255 -43.81 6.16 23.58
C SER A 255 -44.43 7.32 22.78
N LEU A 256 -45.30 6.96 21.83
CA LEU A 256 -46.46 7.77 21.49
C LEU A 256 -47.18 8.19 22.78
N ASN A 257 -46.95 9.42 23.24
CA ASN A 257 -47.94 10.13 24.02
C ASN A 257 -48.64 11.09 23.06
N GLY A 258 -49.95 10.88 22.95
CA GLY A 258 -50.83 11.74 22.19
C GLY A 258 -50.74 13.15 22.76
N ASP A 259 -50.23 14.06 21.94
CA ASP A 259 -50.72 15.41 21.77
C ASP A 259 -50.07 15.94 20.49
N GLY A 260 -50.89 16.10 19.45
CA GLY A 260 -50.44 16.55 18.14
C GLY A 260 -49.90 17.98 18.20
N LYS A 261 -48.59 18.15 18.32
CA LYS A 261 -47.92 19.40 17.95
C LYS A 261 -46.46 19.17 17.58
N LEU A 262 -46.14 19.51 16.33
CA LEU A 262 -44.79 19.49 15.75
C LEU A 262 -43.91 20.55 16.44
N PRO A 263 -42.67 20.27 16.87
CA PRO A 263 -41.75 21.32 17.29
C PRO A 263 -41.21 22.03 16.04
N SER A 264 -41.51 23.33 15.93
CA SER A 264 -40.97 24.19 14.89
C SER A 264 -39.46 24.33 15.04
N LEU A 265 -38.73 24.10 13.95
CA LEU A 265 -37.31 24.37 13.83
C LEU A 265 -37.08 25.89 13.84
N GLY A 266 -36.71 26.43 15.00
CA GLY A 266 -36.30 27.82 15.17
C GLY A 266 -34.82 27.98 14.86
N THR A 267 -34.50 28.68 13.78
CA THR A 267 -33.21 29.33 13.53
C THR A 267 -32.94 30.44 14.56
N PRO A 268 -31.70 30.63 15.01
CA PRO A 268 -31.25 31.94 15.48
C PRO A 268 -30.26 32.56 14.49
N THR A 269 -30.62 33.76 14.05
CA THR A 269 -29.81 34.77 13.37
C THR A 269 -28.86 35.48 14.36
N ASP A 270 -27.95 36.25 13.78
CA ASP A 270 -26.74 36.90 14.31
C ASP A 270 -26.92 37.96 15.42
N ASP A 271 -25.75 38.42 15.90
CA ASP A 271 -25.43 39.60 16.73
C ASP A 271 -25.34 39.42 18.27
N GLU A 272 -24.11 39.41 18.83
CA GLU A 272 -23.52 40.54 19.60
C GLU A 272 -22.12 40.17 20.18
N CYS A 273 -21.14 41.07 20.03
CA CYS A 273 -19.78 40.97 20.58
C CYS A 273 -19.70 41.49 22.03
N SER A 274 -18.95 40.80 22.92
CA SER A 274 -18.27 41.39 24.11
C SER A 274 -17.21 40.45 24.71
N GLU A 275 -16.15 41.06 25.26
CA GLU A 275 -14.84 40.54 25.67
C GLU A 275 -14.79 39.59 26.91
N PRO A 276 -13.63 38.93 27.20
CA PRO A 276 -13.52 37.87 28.21
C PRO A 276 -13.10 38.36 29.61
N GLY A 277 -13.61 37.72 30.67
CA GLY A 277 -13.25 38.01 32.05
C GLY A 277 -13.35 36.80 32.98
N GLU A 278 -12.17 36.25 33.29
CA GLU A 278 -11.69 35.60 34.52
C GLU A 278 -12.67 34.91 35.51
N GLY A 279 -12.45 33.61 35.77
CA GLY A 279 -13.00 32.91 36.95
C GLY A 279 -12.95 31.38 36.87
N ASP A 280 -11.84 30.78 37.30
CA ASP A 280 -11.78 29.40 37.82
C ASP A 280 -12.01 29.43 39.36
N PRO A 281 -12.24 28.33 40.11
CA PRO A 281 -12.48 26.91 39.73
C PRO A 281 -13.59 26.20 40.56
N LYS A 282 -14.12 25.03 40.12
CA LYS A 282 -14.20 23.79 40.94
C LYS A 282 -14.95 22.60 40.30
N LEU A 283 -14.28 21.46 40.44
CA LEU A 283 -14.69 20.07 40.26
C LEU A 283 -15.96 19.67 41.04
N THR A 284 -16.91 18.95 40.40
CA THR A 284 -17.70 17.88 41.05
C THR A 284 -18.20 16.88 40.00
N VAL A 285 -17.58 15.70 39.95
CA VAL A 285 -18.11 14.51 39.27
C VAL A 285 -19.04 13.81 40.25
N ILE A 286 -20.34 13.82 39.98
CA ILE A 286 -21.31 13.02 40.74
C ILE A 286 -21.40 11.63 40.08
N LEU A 287 -20.81 10.65 40.76
CA LEU A 287 -21.08 9.23 40.58
C LEU A 287 -22.45 8.92 41.19
N ASN A 288 -23.42 8.51 40.37
CA ASN A 288 -24.60 7.81 40.87
C ASN A 288 -24.33 6.31 40.94
N SER A 289 -23.99 5.85 42.14
CA SER A 289 -24.42 4.55 42.69
C SER A 289 -25.73 4.87 43.45
N ASP A 290 -26.83 4.11 43.40
CA ASP A 290 -26.93 2.73 43.86
C ASP A 290 -28.37 2.15 43.63
N VAL A 291 -28.45 0.83 43.39
CA VAL A 291 -29.32 -0.18 44.08
C VAL A 291 -30.84 -0.21 43.74
N HIS A 292 -31.56 -1.32 43.47
CA HIS A 292 -31.40 -2.75 43.79
C HIS A 292 -32.22 -3.70 42.86
N THR A 293 -31.62 -4.87 42.57
CA THR A 293 -32.16 -6.26 42.62
C THR A 293 -33.45 -6.67 41.89
N GLN A 294 -33.31 -7.58 40.91
CA GLN A 294 -33.83 -8.96 40.97
C GLN A 294 -33.27 -9.84 39.83
N GLU A 295 -32.57 -10.92 40.21
CA GLU A 295 -32.23 -12.08 39.36
C GLU A 295 -33.49 -12.92 39.04
N PRO A 296 -33.47 -13.71 37.95
CA PRO A 296 -33.69 -15.14 38.17
C PRO A 296 -32.71 -16.07 37.44
N LYS A 297 -32.26 -17.06 38.22
CA LYS A 297 -31.62 -18.33 37.84
C LYS A 297 -32.13 -18.95 36.53
N ARG A 298 -31.20 -19.35 35.66
CA ARG A 298 -31.31 -20.62 34.93
C ARG A 298 -29.93 -21.23 34.65
N LYS A 299 -29.59 -22.24 35.44
CA LYS A 299 -28.49 -23.19 35.19
C LYS A 299 -28.73 -23.92 33.85
N LYS A 300 -27.69 -24.00 33.01
CA LYS A 300 -27.43 -25.17 32.16
C LYS A 300 -25.94 -25.47 32.22
N GLN A 301 -25.61 -26.58 32.88
CA GLN A 301 -24.34 -27.28 32.80
C GLN A 301 -24.01 -27.58 31.34
N LEU A 302 -22.75 -27.36 30.95
CA LEU A 302 -22.13 -28.05 29.84
C LEU A 302 -20.85 -28.67 30.42
N GLU A 303 -20.95 -29.94 30.81
CA GLU A 303 -19.81 -30.76 31.20
C GLU A 303 -18.94 -31.03 29.97
N LEU A 304 -17.64 -30.71 30.10
CA LEU A 304 -16.57 -31.20 29.24
C LEU A 304 -16.05 -32.49 29.86
N ASP A 305 -16.36 -33.61 29.25
CA ASP A 305 -15.78 -34.92 29.59
C ASP A 305 -14.50 -35.12 28.75
N LEU A 306 -13.35 -35.15 29.42
CA LEU A 306 -12.06 -35.52 28.83
C LEU A 306 -11.27 -36.38 29.82
N SER A 307 -11.61 -37.66 29.91
CA SER A 307 -10.67 -38.75 30.25
C SER A 307 -11.36 -40.11 30.22
N SER A 308 -11.04 -40.99 29.27
CA SER A 308 -11.07 -42.45 29.43
C SER A 308 -10.73 -43.18 28.12
N VAL A 309 -9.55 -43.81 28.10
CA VAL A 309 -9.10 -44.97 27.27
C VAL A 309 -8.58 -44.66 25.86
#